data_AF-A0A6J4XA99-F1
#
_entry.id   AF-A0A6J4XA99-F1
#
_cell.length_a   1.000
_cell.length_b   1.000
_cell.length_c   1.000
_cell.angle_alpha   90.00
_cell.angle_beta   90.00
_cell.angle_gamma   90.00
#
_symmetry.space_group_name_H-M   'P 1'
#
loop_
_entity.id
_entity.type
_entity.pdbx_description
1 polymer ?
#
loop_
_entity_poly.entity_id
_entity_poly.type
_entity_poly.pdbx_seq_one_letter_code
_entity_poly.pdbx_strand_id
1 'polypeptide(L)'
;MDSTELILNEDETRLRDAGDATLMGQYDLVTAFECIHDMSDPVGALQTMLELAGEKGTVIIMDERVGDRFSARGSGVEWMMYGWSVLHCLPVGKDDHHSAETGTVMRAGTLKRFAEKAGFCDVEVLPIDNFFFRFYRLNPVCTLLPQYMEKKFDI
;
A
#
# COMPACT_ATOMS: atom_id res chain seq x y z
N MET A 1 -16.47 23.33 36.57
CA MET A 1 -15.09 23.07 37.03
C MET A 1 -15.12 21.65 37.56
N ASP A 2 -15.02 20.69 36.64
CA ASP A 2 -13.75 20.08 36.17
C ASP A 2 -13.44 18.91 37.11
N SER A 3 -13.50 17.65 36.68
CA SER A 3 -12.56 17.08 35.73
C SER A 3 -13.16 15.95 34.89
N THR A 4 -13.30 16.25 33.61
CA THR A 4 -13.49 15.31 32.52
C THR A 4 -12.18 14.53 32.33
N GLU A 5 -12.00 13.42 33.04
CA GLU A 5 -11.09 12.37 32.54
C GLU A 5 -11.81 11.67 31.39
N LEU A 6 -11.79 12.32 30.22
CA LEU A 6 -11.88 11.64 28.93
C LEU A 6 -10.64 10.76 28.83
N ILE A 7 -10.74 9.57 29.39
CA ILE A 7 -9.81 8.49 29.10
C ILE A 7 -10.08 8.11 27.63
N LEU A 8 -9.36 8.77 26.71
CA LEU A 8 -9.19 8.34 25.33
C LEU A 8 -8.38 7.03 25.36
N ASN A 9 -9.04 5.92 25.68
CA ASN A 9 -8.51 4.59 25.43
C ASN A 9 -9.20 4.07 24.17
N GLU A 10 -8.69 4.44 23.00
CA GLU A 10 -9.21 3.99 21.69
C GLU A 10 -8.27 2.99 20.98
N ASP A 11 -7.44 2.26 21.73
CA ASP A 11 -6.63 1.19 21.13
C ASP A 11 -7.45 -0.12 21.08
N GLU A 12 -8.41 -0.18 20.13
CA GLU A 12 -9.21 -1.37 19.90
C GLU A 12 -8.54 -2.26 18.85
N THR A 13 -8.02 -3.42 19.26
CA THR A 13 -7.50 -4.43 18.34
C THR A 13 -8.60 -5.42 17.94
N ARG A 14 -8.78 -5.63 16.63
CA ARG A 14 -9.73 -6.61 16.08
C ARG A 14 -9.00 -7.60 15.19
N LEU A 15 -9.28 -8.90 15.38
CA LEU A 15 -8.87 -9.93 14.42
C LEU A 15 -9.88 -9.97 13.27
N ARG A 16 -9.43 -9.64 12.07
CA ARG A 16 -10.23 -9.60 10.83
C ARG A 16 -9.36 -9.96 9.64
N ASP A 17 -9.99 -10.39 8.55
CA ASP A 17 -9.36 -10.45 7.24
C ASP A 17 -9.35 -9.03 6.65
N ALA A 18 -8.19 -8.55 6.21
CA ALA A 18 -8.04 -7.22 5.63
C ALA A 18 -8.76 -7.08 4.27
N GLY A 19 -8.98 -8.18 3.56
CA GLY A 19 -9.75 -8.22 2.31
C GLY A 19 -11.26 -8.35 2.51
N ASP A 20 -11.75 -8.40 3.76
CA ASP A 20 -13.18 -8.51 4.04
C ASP A 20 -13.92 -7.21 3.67
N ALA A 21 -14.66 -7.26 2.56
CA ALA A 21 -15.47 -6.14 2.06
C ALA A 21 -16.66 -5.78 2.98
N THR A 22 -16.89 -6.53 4.07
CA THR A 22 -17.89 -6.19 5.09
C THR A 22 -17.32 -5.35 6.23
N LEU A 23 -16.02 -5.02 6.20
CA LEU A 23 -15.43 -4.11 7.17
C LEU A 23 -16.05 -2.72 7.04
N MET A 24 -16.74 -2.31 8.10
CA MET A 24 -17.36 -1.00 8.18
C MET A 24 -16.53 -0.08 9.07
N GLY A 25 -16.42 1.18 8.66
CA GLY A 25 -15.76 2.24 9.41
C GLY A 25 -15.48 3.44 8.52
N GLN A 26 -15.14 4.55 9.15
CA GLN A 26 -14.66 5.73 8.44
C GLN A 26 -13.45 6.27 9.19
N TYR A 27 -12.29 6.21 8.55
CA TYR A 27 -11.01 6.55 9.15
C TYR A 27 -10.33 7.63 8.32
N ASP A 28 -9.80 8.65 8.99
CA ASP A 28 -9.02 9.70 8.32
C ASP A 28 -7.66 9.19 7.83
N LEU A 29 -7.17 8.09 8.39
CA LEU A 29 -5.92 7.43 8.03
C LEU A 29 -6.07 5.90 8.09
N VAL A 30 -5.73 5.24 6.98
CA VAL A 30 -5.64 3.78 6.90
C VAL A 30 -4.23 3.41 6.46
N THR A 31 -3.60 2.47 7.15
CA THR A 31 -2.20 2.12 6.90
C THR A 31 -2.00 0.63 6.72
N ALA A 32 -1.12 0.24 5.79
CA ALA A 32 -0.60 -1.10 5.65
C ALA A 32 0.92 -1.06 5.67
N PHE A 33 1.54 -1.88 6.51
CA PHE A 33 2.99 -1.89 6.70
C PHE A 33 3.50 -3.33 6.51
N GLU A 34 4.36 -3.54 5.51
CA GLU A 34 5.04 -4.82 5.25
C GLU A 34 4.09 -6.02 5.13
N CYS A 35 3.03 -5.88 4.32
CA CYS A 35 2.04 -6.94 4.19
C CYS A 35 1.36 -7.04 2.82
N ILE A 36 1.31 -5.97 2.02
CA ILE A 36 0.56 -6.00 0.74
C ILE A 36 1.18 -7.03 -0.23
N HIS A 37 2.51 -7.16 -0.22
CA HIS A 37 3.21 -8.12 -1.07
C HIS A 37 2.96 -9.60 -0.71
N ASP A 38 2.51 -9.87 0.52
CA ASP A 38 2.24 -11.21 1.03
C ASP A 38 0.78 -11.64 0.83
N MET A 39 -0.13 -10.68 0.58
CA MET A 39 -1.55 -10.98 0.44
C MET A 39 -1.85 -11.76 -0.84
N SER A 40 -2.71 -12.78 -0.73
CA SER A 40 -3.25 -13.49 -1.89
C SER A 40 -4.08 -12.56 -2.77
N ASP A 41 -4.95 -11.73 -2.18
CA ASP A 41 -5.72 -10.71 -2.88
C ASP A 41 -5.37 -9.29 -2.41
N PRO A 42 -4.25 -8.72 -2.90
CA PRO A 42 -3.87 -7.36 -2.55
C PRO A 42 -4.85 -6.33 -3.13
N VAL A 43 -5.61 -6.65 -4.19
CA VAL A 43 -6.57 -5.70 -4.77
C VAL A 43 -7.80 -5.59 -3.88
N GLY A 44 -8.35 -6.71 -3.40
CA GLY A 44 -9.45 -6.73 -2.43
C GLY A 44 -9.10 -5.99 -1.14
N ALA A 45 -7.90 -6.23 -0.58
CA ALA A 45 -7.43 -5.48 0.58
C ALA A 45 -7.36 -3.96 0.32
N LEU A 46 -6.85 -3.55 -0.84
CA LEU A 46 -6.81 -2.13 -1.22
C LEU A 46 -8.21 -1.54 -1.43
N GLN A 47 -9.18 -2.31 -1.94
CA GLN A 47 -10.58 -1.87 -2.04
C GLN A 47 -11.17 -1.62 -0.66
N THR A 48 -10.95 -2.53 0.28
CA THR A 48 -11.38 -2.35 1.67
C THR A 48 -10.73 -1.11 2.30
N MET A 49 -9.43 -0.90 2.08
CA MET A 49 -8.75 0.32 2.55
C MET A 49 -9.35 1.60 1.94
N LEU A 50 -9.73 1.57 0.66
CA LEU A 50 -10.40 2.69 -0.01
C LEU A 50 -11.76 3.00 0.61
N GLU A 51 -12.58 1.98 0.87
CA GLU A 51 -13.89 2.12 1.51
C GLU A 51 -13.77 2.69 2.92
N LEU A 52 -12.83 2.18 3.71
CA LEU A 52 -12.56 2.63 5.07
C LEU A 52 -12.05 4.08 5.13
N ALA A 53 -11.21 4.50 4.17
CA ALA A 53 -10.70 5.87 4.10
C ALA A 53 -11.76 6.86 3.56
N GLY A 54 -12.59 6.42 2.61
CA GLY A 54 -13.50 7.30 1.87
C GLY A 54 -12.77 8.39 1.09
N GLU A 55 -13.51 9.40 0.62
CA GLU A 55 -12.94 10.47 -0.24
C GLU A 55 -11.99 11.44 0.48
N LYS A 56 -12.07 11.50 1.81
CA LYS A 56 -11.32 12.47 2.64
C LYS A 56 -10.15 11.84 3.41
N GLY A 57 -10.20 10.53 3.61
CA GLY A 57 -9.14 9.81 4.31
C GLY A 57 -7.89 9.64 3.44
N THR A 58 -6.79 9.29 4.09
CA THR A 58 -5.52 9.01 3.43
C THR A 58 -5.15 7.55 3.62
N VAL A 59 -4.67 6.91 2.55
CA VAL A 59 -4.11 5.56 2.61
C VAL A 59 -2.59 5.63 2.50
N ILE A 60 -1.87 5.07 3.47
CA ILE A 60 -0.41 4.96 3.45
C ILE A 60 0.00 3.50 3.41
N ILE A 61 0.92 3.18 2.48
CA ILE A 61 1.53 1.86 2.38
C ILE A 61 3.03 2.01 2.59
N MET A 62 3.59 1.17 3.46
CA MET A 62 5.04 0.93 3.54
C MET A 62 5.30 -0.49 3.07
N ASP A 63 6.17 -0.63 2.08
CA ASP A 63 6.54 -1.91 1.49
C ASP A 63 7.98 -1.82 0.94
N GLU A 64 8.56 -2.91 0.47
CA GLU A 64 9.99 -2.98 0.24
C GLU A 64 10.51 -2.06 -0.88
N ARG A 65 11.67 -1.45 -0.62
CA ARG A 65 12.37 -0.53 -1.52
C ARG A 65 13.18 -1.30 -2.58
N VAL A 66 12.48 -2.08 -3.39
CA VAL A 66 13.09 -2.75 -4.55
C VAL A 66 13.18 -1.83 -5.77
N GLY A 67 14.08 -2.15 -6.69
CA GLY A 67 14.23 -1.39 -7.94
C GLY A 67 12.99 -1.47 -8.84
N ASP A 68 12.92 -0.60 -9.83
CA ASP A 68 11.78 -0.60 -10.79
C ASP A 68 11.83 -1.76 -11.78
N ARG A 69 13.00 -2.38 -11.96
CA ARG A 69 13.24 -3.50 -12.86
C ARG A 69 14.27 -4.44 -12.27
N PHE A 70 14.22 -5.69 -12.67
CA PHE A 70 15.25 -6.67 -12.27
C PHE A 70 16.61 -6.26 -12.84
N SER A 71 17.64 -6.40 -12.01
CA SER A 71 19.03 -6.23 -12.42
C SER A 71 19.89 -7.32 -11.80
N ALA A 72 20.66 -8.01 -12.64
CA ALA A 72 21.70 -8.95 -12.17
C ALA A 72 22.89 -8.22 -11.47
N ARG A 73 22.87 -6.89 -11.40
CA ARG A 73 23.79 -6.06 -10.62
C ARG A 73 23.02 -5.26 -9.56
N GLY A 74 21.95 -5.85 -9.02
CA GLY A 74 21.13 -5.25 -7.97
C GLY A 74 21.94 -4.91 -6.72
N SER A 75 21.37 -4.03 -5.89
CA SER A 75 21.96 -3.67 -4.59
C SER A 75 21.92 -4.85 -3.61
N GLY A 76 22.72 -4.80 -2.53
CA GLY A 76 22.66 -5.82 -1.47
C GLY A 76 21.26 -5.98 -0.87
N VAL A 77 20.50 -4.88 -0.76
CA VAL A 77 19.10 -4.89 -0.32
C VAL A 77 18.23 -5.65 -1.33
N GLU A 78 18.38 -5.39 -2.62
CA GLU A 78 17.57 -6.06 -3.65
C GLU A 78 17.79 -7.58 -3.65
N TRP A 79 19.03 -8.04 -3.51
CA TRP A 79 19.34 -9.47 -3.38
C TRP A 79 18.76 -10.09 -2.12
N MET A 80 18.80 -9.37 -1.00
CA MET A 80 18.18 -9.80 0.24
C MET A 80 16.65 -9.93 0.10
N MET A 81 15.98 -8.96 -0.52
CA MET A 81 14.53 -9.03 -0.80
C MET A 81 14.18 -10.20 -1.72
N TYR A 82 15.01 -10.51 -2.71
CA TYR A 82 14.84 -11.73 -3.51
C TYR A 82 14.94 -13.01 -2.67
N GLY A 83 15.88 -13.06 -1.72
CA GLY A 83 16.02 -14.15 -0.77
C GLY A 83 14.76 -14.36 0.07
N TRP A 84 14.22 -13.30 0.66
CA TRP A 84 12.97 -13.35 1.44
C TRP A 84 11.77 -13.71 0.58
N SER A 85 11.67 -13.16 -0.63
CA SER A 85 10.59 -13.48 -1.56
C SER A 85 10.54 -14.97 -1.86
N VAL A 86 11.65 -15.55 -2.31
CA VAL A 86 11.70 -16.97 -2.71
C VAL A 86 11.49 -17.92 -1.54
N LEU A 87 12.02 -17.58 -0.35
CA LEU A 87 12.02 -18.49 0.80
C LEU A 87 10.79 -18.35 1.70
N HIS A 88 10.02 -17.26 1.59
CA HIS A 88 8.90 -17.00 2.49
C HIS A 88 7.71 -16.31 1.81
N CYS A 89 7.85 -15.05 1.41
CA CYS A 89 6.72 -14.19 1.04
C CYS A 89 5.98 -14.66 -0.22
N LEU A 90 6.70 -15.13 -1.24
CA LEU A 90 6.06 -15.68 -2.43
C LEU A 90 5.31 -16.99 -2.14
N PRO A 91 5.89 -17.97 -1.40
CA PRO A 91 5.13 -19.13 -0.92
C PRO A 91 3.89 -18.77 -0.09
N VAL A 92 3.98 -17.78 0.81
CA VAL A 92 2.84 -17.32 1.62
C VAL A 92 1.75 -16.75 0.72
N GLY A 93 2.12 -15.86 -0.20
CA GLY A 93 1.17 -15.31 -1.16
C GLY A 93 0.49 -16.40 -1.99
N LYS A 94 1.15 -17.52 -2.28
CA LYS A 94 0.63 -18.62 -3.11
C LYS A 94 -0.41 -19.52 -2.46
N ASP A 95 -0.78 -19.29 -1.21
CA ASP A 95 -1.63 -20.21 -0.44
C ASP A 95 -3.07 -20.33 -0.99
N ASP A 96 -3.49 -19.41 -1.88
CA ASP A 96 -4.79 -19.46 -2.57
C ASP A 96 -4.66 -19.67 -4.10
N HIS A 97 -5.60 -20.42 -4.67
CA HIS A 97 -5.72 -20.70 -6.11
C HIS A 97 -5.86 -19.46 -7.00
N HIS A 98 -6.39 -18.35 -6.48
CA HIS A 98 -6.56 -17.09 -7.23
C HIS A 98 -5.61 -15.98 -6.78
N SER A 99 -4.49 -16.34 -6.17
CA SER A 99 -3.52 -15.39 -5.65
C SER A 99 -2.81 -14.53 -6.70
N ALA A 100 -2.43 -13.32 -6.31
CA ALA A 100 -1.53 -12.44 -7.03
C ALA A 100 -0.07 -12.93 -7.06
N GLU A 101 0.33 -13.80 -6.12
CA GLU A 101 1.67 -14.39 -6.01
C GLU A 101 2.80 -13.34 -6.10
N THR A 102 2.65 -12.21 -5.41
CA THR A 102 3.53 -11.05 -5.59
C THR A 102 4.92 -11.29 -4.95
N GLY A 103 4.93 -11.59 -3.65
CA GLY A 103 6.13 -11.69 -2.83
C GLY A 103 6.88 -10.37 -2.66
N THR A 104 7.87 -10.35 -1.76
CA THR A 104 8.67 -9.19 -1.32
C THR A 104 9.17 -8.24 -2.42
N VAL A 105 9.38 -8.74 -3.65
CA VAL A 105 9.84 -7.89 -4.78
C VAL A 105 8.65 -7.20 -5.48
N MET A 106 7.74 -6.65 -4.70
CA MET A 106 6.63 -5.83 -5.20
C MET A 106 7.18 -4.47 -5.68
N ARG A 107 7.34 -4.35 -6.99
CA ARG A 107 7.82 -3.10 -7.60
C ARG A 107 6.76 -2.00 -7.49
N ALA A 108 7.18 -0.74 -7.44
CA ALA A 108 6.27 0.40 -7.38
C ALA A 108 5.22 0.38 -8.51
N GLY A 109 5.62 -0.01 -9.72
CA GLY A 109 4.69 -0.17 -10.84
C GLY A 109 3.66 -1.28 -10.64
N THR A 110 3.97 -2.33 -9.86
CA THR A 110 3.02 -3.38 -9.50
C THR A 110 2.01 -2.87 -8.48
N LEU A 111 2.46 -2.24 -7.39
CA LEU A 111 1.57 -1.63 -6.41
C LEU A 111 0.63 -0.60 -7.06
N LYS A 112 1.17 0.23 -7.97
CA LYS A 112 0.36 1.18 -8.75
C LYS A 112 -0.77 0.49 -9.52
N ARG A 113 -0.49 -0.62 -10.20
CA ARG A 113 -1.53 -1.39 -10.91
C ARG A 113 -2.56 -2.01 -9.97
N PHE A 114 -2.16 -2.42 -8.77
CA PHE A 114 -3.12 -2.90 -7.76
C PHE A 114 -4.02 -1.77 -7.28
N ALA A 115 -3.45 -0.61 -6.95
CA ALA A 115 -4.20 0.57 -6.53
C ALA A 115 -5.19 1.05 -7.62
N GLU A 116 -4.76 1.11 -8.88
CA GLU A 116 -5.64 1.44 -10.02
C GLU A 116 -6.81 0.46 -10.14
N LYS A 117 -6.56 -0.85 -10.01
CA LYS A 117 -7.62 -1.87 -10.02
C LYS A 117 -8.57 -1.77 -8.83
N ALA A 118 -8.05 -1.34 -7.68
CA ALA A 118 -8.82 -1.13 -6.47
C ALA A 118 -9.66 0.17 -6.52
N GLY A 119 -9.45 1.04 -7.51
CA GLY A 119 -10.23 2.27 -7.70
C GLY A 119 -9.58 3.53 -7.14
N PHE A 120 -8.34 3.46 -6.66
CA PHE A 120 -7.59 4.68 -6.33
C PHE A 120 -7.28 5.48 -7.59
N CYS A 121 -7.30 6.80 -7.48
CA CYS A 121 -6.94 7.67 -8.60
C CYS A 121 -5.43 7.69 -8.86
N ASP A 122 -4.63 7.82 -7.80
CA ASP A 122 -3.18 8.03 -7.94
C ASP A 122 -2.39 7.40 -6.79
N VAL A 123 -1.12 7.14 -7.07
CA VAL A 123 -0.13 6.63 -6.12
C VAL A 123 1.09 7.56 -6.13
N GLU A 124 1.27 8.28 -5.04
CA GLU A 124 2.43 9.13 -4.79
C GLU A 124 3.49 8.34 -4.01
N VAL A 125 4.74 8.33 -4.49
CA VAL A 125 5.88 7.87 -3.68
C VAL A 125 6.30 9.01 -2.77
N LEU A 126 6.23 8.81 -1.46
CA LEU A 126 6.61 9.83 -0.48
C LEU A 126 8.13 9.98 -0.39
N PRO A 127 8.66 11.22 -0.25
CA PRO A 127 10.10 11.50 -0.21
C PRO A 127 10.71 11.17 1.16
N ILE A 128 10.48 9.96 1.66
CA ILE A 128 11.03 9.45 2.92
C ILE A 128 12.23 8.56 2.56
N ASP A 129 13.43 8.99 2.97
CA ASP A 129 14.63 8.19 2.78
C ASP A 129 14.69 7.07 3.82
N ASN A 130 14.65 5.82 3.34
CA ASN A 130 14.76 4.63 4.16
C ASN A 130 15.52 3.55 3.38
N PHE A 131 16.33 2.79 4.09
CA PHE A 131 17.20 1.78 3.49
C PHE A 131 16.41 0.56 2.96
N PHE A 132 15.37 0.13 3.69
CA PHE A 132 14.59 -1.07 3.36
C PHE A 132 13.25 -0.78 2.72
N PHE A 133 12.61 0.34 3.08
CA PHE A 133 11.20 0.56 2.76
C PHE A 133 10.98 1.77 1.86
N ARG A 134 9.92 1.69 1.07
CA ARG A 134 9.36 2.81 0.31
C ARG A 134 7.96 3.06 0.84
N PHE A 135 7.63 4.34 0.96
CA PHE A 135 6.32 4.78 1.43
C PHE A 135 5.52 5.31 0.26
N TYR A 136 4.25 4.92 0.19
CA TYR A 136 3.32 5.32 -0.84
C TYR A 136 2.09 5.95 -0.19
N ARG A 137 1.62 7.06 -0.77
CA ARG A 137 0.30 7.60 -0.50
C ARG A 137 -0.62 7.24 -1.65
N LEU A 138 -1.73 6.58 -1.34
CA LEU A 138 -2.78 6.26 -2.31
C LEU A 138 -3.89 7.29 -2.15
N ASN A 139 -4.27 7.93 -3.25
CA ASN A 139 -5.26 9.01 -3.27
C ASN A 139 -6.61 8.49 -3.78
N PRO A 140 -7.66 8.51 -2.94
CA PRO A 140 -9.03 8.11 -3.34
C PRO A 140 -9.59 8.97 -4.48
N VAL A 141 -9.21 10.25 -4.51
CA VAL A 141 -9.68 11.24 -5.47
C VAL A 141 -8.52 11.88 -6.21
N CYS A 142 -8.74 12.20 -7.49
CA CYS A 142 -7.75 12.93 -8.29
C CYS A 142 -7.70 14.37 -7.83
N THR A 143 -6.63 14.74 -7.13
CA THR A 143 -6.34 16.17 -6.95
C THR A 143 -5.63 16.64 -8.21
N LEU A 144 -6.32 17.43 -9.05
CA LEU A 144 -5.67 18.13 -10.16
C LEU A 144 -4.72 19.18 -9.56
N LEU A 145 -3.48 18.78 -9.26
CA LEU A 145 -2.43 19.71 -8.88
C LEU A 145 -2.02 20.52 -10.14
N PRO A 146 -1.98 21.87 -10.06
CA PRO A 146 -1.62 22.73 -11.19
C PRO A 146 -0.27 22.39 -11.86
N GLN A 147 0.65 21.74 -11.14
CA GLN A 147 2.00 21.44 -11.61
C GLN A 147 2.11 20.39 -12.75
N TYR A 148 1.01 19.75 -13.17
CA TYR A 148 1.00 18.82 -14.31
C TYR A 148 0.41 19.41 -15.61
N MET A 149 0.01 20.68 -15.62
CA MET A 149 -0.58 21.33 -16.81
C MET A 149 0.45 21.83 -17.85
N GLU A 150 1.76 21.82 -17.57
CA GLU A 150 2.78 22.38 -18.49
C GLU A 150 3.27 21.44 -19.62
N LYS A 151 2.58 20.33 -19.92
CA LYS A 151 2.97 19.45 -21.04
C LYS A 151 1.93 19.19 -22.12
N LYS A 152 0.97 20.11 -22.31
CA LYS A 152 0.21 20.19 -23.55
C LYS A 152 0.05 21.65 -23.94
N PHE A 153 0.88 22.08 -24.90
CA PHE A 153 0.64 23.03 -25.98
C PHE A 153 1.98 23.67 -26.34
N ASP A 154 2.77 22.94 -27.15
CA ASP A 154 3.67 23.57 -28.10
C ASP A 154 3.63 22.75 -29.39
N ILE A 155 2.88 23.30 -30.34
CA ILE A 155 2.84 23.08 -31.81
C ILE A 155 2.35 21.72 -32.31
#